data_AF-A0A6A5YHF0-F1
#
_entry.id   AF-A0A6A5YHF0-F1
#
_cell.length_a   1.000
_cell.length_b   1.000
_cell.length_c   1.000
_cell.angle_alpha   90.00
_cell.angle_beta   90.00
_cell.angle_gamma   90.00
#
_symmetry.space_group_name_H-M   'P 1'
#
loop_
_entity.id
_entity.type
_entity.pdbx_description
1 polymer ?
#
loop_
_entity_poly.entity_id
_entity_poly.type
_entity_poly.pdbx_seq_one_letter_code
_entity_poly.pdbx_strand_id
1 'polypeptide(L)'
;MAPSIAEVVTEEVQAHDHESCGTIHCTATTPFGGDDPWLYMPISKQFNLSRGSQRKLVIESDEGLRNHRGFMIDPEKSALVIVDMQNYFIHPMYRDHVAGRAAVEPILKVIKRCRKERVQIIWLNWGITEKSLLRQPPAVQRGFSKSLGWHIGLGAELPDGQGRCLFKGTPNAELYPPLKAVVEPNDLFFDKDRMSGLWSTNEPLHKYLRESRTKTLLFTGVNTDQCVFGTISDAYHSGWDCVLFGDCTGTMTAGGAQELVDYNVSTNMGFVIDSNAFFIDDFLPSLSLSVSWKKDSAGLGNTIKPKKLQSQPTVTLHDESNPDGCATTNMTYVVTLTDPDAPSRDDPKWSEMCHWIAANVSLSNANLYSILPIPAIRVDQDVSVKSSPDDVVEYKPPGPPEKTGKHRYVFLVFAPRNGTSLPLQLSAPEERQHWGTGKERGGVREWADSNGLVPVAANFIYSQHKKQ
;
A
#
# COMPACT_ATOMS: atom_id res chain seq x y z
N MET A 1 -21.50 -21.77 7.93
CA MET A 1 -21.55 -22.78 6.85
C MET A 1 -20.22 -23.50 6.87
N ALA A 2 -20.23 -24.84 6.92
CA ALA A 2 -18.99 -25.62 6.83
C ALA A 2 -18.29 -25.32 5.49
N PRO A 3 -16.95 -25.18 5.45
CA PRO A 3 -16.25 -24.96 4.19
C PRO A 3 -16.40 -26.20 3.29
N SER A 4 -16.64 -25.98 2.00
CA SER A 4 -16.69 -27.08 1.02
C SER A 4 -15.35 -27.80 0.96
N ILE A 5 -15.44 -29.12 0.80
CA ILE A 5 -14.31 -30.05 0.70
C ILE A 5 -13.32 -29.56 -0.38
N ALA A 6 -12.05 -29.44 0.00
CA ALA A 6 -10.97 -28.99 -0.88
C ALA A 6 -10.77 -29.98 -2.04
N GLU A 7 -10.67 -29.47 -3.28
CA GLU A 7 -10.15 -30.26 -4.39
C GLU A 7 -8.61 -30.29 -4.30
N VAL A 8 -8.08 -31.48 -4.04
CA VAL A 8 -6.63 -31.74 -4.02
C VAL A 8 -6.22 -32.14 -5.44
N VAL A 9 -5.40 -31.31 -6.09
CA VAL A 9 -4.77 -31.69 -7.37
C VAL A 9 -3.39 -32.26 -7.06
N THR A 10 -3.23 -33.56 -7.27
CA THR A 10 -1.95 -34.28 -7.20
C THR A 10 -1.33 -34.35 -8.59
N GLU A 11 -0.15 -33.76 -8.78
CA GLU A 11 0.72 -34.12 -9.91
C GLU A 11 1.68 -35.23 -9.45
N GLU A 12 1.45 -36.45 -9.95
CA GLU A 12 2.38 -37.56 -9.75
C GLU A 12 3.55 -37.42 -10.72
N VAL A 13 4.76 -37.21 -10.20
CA VAL A 13 5.99 -37.43 -10.97
C VAL A 13 6.40 -38.88 -10.72
N GLN A 14 6.37 -39.71 -11.75
CA GLN A 14 6.95 -41.05 -11.69
C GLN A 14 8.47 -40.93 -11.49
N ALA A 15 8.92 -41.08 -10.25
CA ALA A 15 10.31 -41.41 -9.95
C ALA A 15 10.47 -42.94 -10.01
N HIS A 16 11.49 -43.41 -10.73
CA HIS A 16 12.00 -44.75 -10.53
C HIS A 16 12.62 -44.82 -9.12
N ASP A 17 12.30 -45.88 -8.39
CA ASP A 17 12.54 -46.14 -6.96
C ASP A 17 11.39 -45.70 -6.03
N HIS A 18 11.11 -46.54 -5.04
CA HIS A 18 9.84 -46.72 -4.31
C HIS A 18 9.36 -45.57 -3.41
N GLU A 19 9.68 -44.31 -3.71
CA GLU A 19 9.18 -43.13 -2.98
C GLU A 19 8.64 -42.07 -3.94
N SER A 20 7.31 -41.94 -4.01
CA SER A 20 6.64 -40.84 -4.69
C SER A 20 6.60 -39.61 -3.76
N CYS A 21 7.53 -38.67 -3.94
CA CYS A 21 7.46 -37.34 -3.32
C CYS A 21 6.63 -36.42 -4.23
N GLY A 22 5.32 -36.34 -4.00
CA GLY A 22 4.44 -35.40 -4.68
C GLY A 22 4.38 -34.06 -3.95
N THR A 23 4.47 -32.95 -4.68
CA THR A 23 4.21 -31.60 -4.12
C THR A 23 2.70 -31.34 -4.19
N ILE A 24 2.03 -31.22 -3.05
CA ILE A 24 0.61 -30.88 -3.00
C ILE A 24 0.45 -29.38 -3.23
N HIS A 25 -0.10 -28.98 -4.37
CA HIS A 25 -0.52 -27.60 -4.62
C HIS A 25 -1.95 -27.40 -4.11
N CYS A 26 -2.09 -27.02 -2.84
CA CYS A 26 -3.40 -26.64 -2.30
C CYS A 26 -3.83 -25.30 -2.94
N THR A 27 -4.90 -25.32 -3.73
CA THR A 27 -5.53 -24.12 -4.31
C THR A 27 -6.66 -23.57 -3.44
N ALA A 28 -7.14 -24.38 -2.49
CA ALA A 28 -8.20 -24.01 -1.57
C ALA A 28 -7.72 -22.96 -0.55
N THR A 29 -8.63 -22.07 -0.16
CA THR A 29 -8.35 -21.08 0.88
C THR A 29 -8.18 -21.79 2.23
N THR A 30 -7.07 -21.52 2.91
CA THR A 30 -6.70 -22.20 4.17
C THR A 30 -7.01 -21.29 5.36
N PRO A 31 -7.84 -21.73 6.34
CA PRO A 31 -8.05 -20.97 7.56
C PRO A 31 -6.84 -21.03 8.50
N PHE A 32 -6.49 -19.90 9.10
CA PHE A 32 -5.48 -19.76 10.15
C PHE A 32 -6.14 -19.23 11.42
N GLY A 33 -6.02 -19.97 12.53
CA GLY A 33 -6.63 -19.63 13.81
C GLY A 33 -7.92 -20.41 14.12
N GLY A 34 -8.54 -20.10 15.25
CA GLY A 34 -9.76 -20.75 15.76
C GLY A 34 -11.05 -20.13 15.21
N ASP A 35 -11.96 -19.74 16.11
CA ASP A 35 -13.32 -19.26 15.77
C ASP A 35 -13.38 -17.94 14.98
N ASP A 36 -12.26 -17.22 14.88
CA ASP A 36 -12.13 -15.94 14.16
C ASP A 36 -10.93 -15.97 13.19
N PRO A 37 -10.95 -16.87 12.18
CA PRO A 37 -9.76 -17.21 11.43
C PRO A 37 -9.41 -16.15 10.39
N TRP A 38 -8.12 -16.01 10.12
CA TRP A 38 -7.65 -15.43 8.86
C TRP A 38 -7.78 -16.46 7.75
N LEU A 39 -7.95 -16.00 6.52
CA LEU A 39 -8.02 -16.86 5.35
C LEU A 39 -6.79 -16.63 4.47
N TYR A 40 -5.92 -17.64 4.35
CA TYR A 40 -4.80 -17.59 3.42
C TYR A 40 -5.24 -18.08 2.04
N MET A 41 -4.90 -17.32 1.00
CA MET A 41 -5.21 -17.62 -0.40
C MET A 41 -3.92 -18.05 -1.11
N PRO A 42 -3.69 -19.36 -1.35
CA PRO A 42 -2.40 -19.86 -1.85
C PRO A 42 -2.02 -19.33 -3.25
N ILE A 43 -3.01 -19.06 -4.09
CA ILE A 43 -2.80 -18.59 -5.47
C ILE A 43 -2.25 -17.16 -5.48
N SER A 44 -2.90 -16.24 -4.76
CA SER A 44 -2.45 -14.84 -4.66
C SER A 44 -1.35 -14.66 -3.61
N LYS A 45 -1.14 -15.65 -2.74
CA LYS A 45 -0.28 -15.59 -1.54
C LYS A 45 -0.67 -14.47 -0.58
N GLN A 46 -1.94 -14.13 -0.51
CA GLN A 46 -2.46 -13.05 0.33
C GLN A 46 -3.27 -13.60 1.50
N PHE A 47 -3.34 -12.84 2.59
CA PHE A 47 -4.22 -13.11 3.72
C PHE A 47 -5.51 -12.28 3.63
N ASN A 48 -6.62 -12.83 4.10
CA ASN A 48 -7.88 -12.11 4.23
C ASN A 48 -8.28 -12.10 5.71
N LEU A 49 -8.18 -10.91 6.30
CA LEU A 49 -8.51 -10.56 7.68
C LEU A 49 -9.89 -9.87 7.75
N SER A 50 -10.67 -9.83 6.67
CA SER A 50 -11.96 -9.11 6.67
C SER A 50 -13.08 -9.87 7.38
N ARG A 51 -12.88 -11.15 7.73
CA ARG A 51 -13.92 -12.06 8.27
C ARG A 51 -15.18 -12.09 7.38
N GLY A 52 -14.97 -12.13 6.07
CA GLY A 52 -16.07 -12.17 5.10
C GLY A 52 -16.81 -10.85 4.92
N SER A 53 -16.25 -9.72 5.36
CA SER A 53 -16.85 -8.41 5.09
C SER A 53 -17.02 -8.18 3.59
N GLN A 54 -18.12 -7.52 3.22
CA GLN A 54 -18.40 -7.14 1.82
C GLN A 54 -17.42 -6.08 1.34
N ARG A 55 -17.08 -5.13 2.22
CA ARG A 55 -16.12 -4.07 1.94
C ARG A 55 -14.75 -4.48 2.47
N LYS A 56 -13.75 -4.44 1.59
CA LYS A 56 -12.38 -4.80 1.90
C LYS A 56 -11.43 -3.74 1.39
N LEU A 57 -10.47 -3.37 2.21
CA LEU A 57 -9.30 -2.62 1.77
C LEU A 57 -8.19 -3.63 1.49
N VAL A 58 -7.70 -3.66 0.26
CA VAL A 58 -6.60 -4.51 -0.19
C VAL A 58 -5.29 -3.78 0.02
N ILE A 59 -4.31 -4.46 0.61
CA ILE A 59 -2.99 -3.93 0.89
C ILE A 59 -1.99 -4.91 0.28
N GLU A 60 -1.26 -4.48 -0.73
CA GLU A 60 -0.28 -5.32 -1.41
C GLU A 60 1.09 -5.23 -0.75
N SER A 61 1.87 -6.32 -0.81
CA SER A 61 3.28 -6.33 -0.40
C SER A 61 4.08 -7.10 -1.43
N ASP A 62 5.36 -6.76 -1.54
CA ASP A 62 6.30 -7.67 -2.16
C ASP A 62 6.41 -8.97 -1.35
N GLU A 63 6.69 -10.07 -2.04
CA GLU A 63 6.77 -11.40 -1.43
C GLU A 63 7.99 -11.56 -0.50
N GLY A 64 8.97 -10.64 -0.61
CA GLY A 64 10.33 -10.65 -0.06
C GLY A 64 10.58 -11.46 1.22
N LEU A 65 10.90 -10.79 2.33
CA LEU A 65 11.19 -11.45 3.61
C LEU A 65 9.92 -11.96 4.32
N ARG A 66 8.74 -11.72 3.75
CA ARG A 66 7.45 -11.77 4.44
C ARG A 66 6.60 -12.99 4.08
N ASN A 67 7.01 -13.79 3.08
CA ASN A 67 6.31 -15.00 2.61
C ASN A 67 4.83 -14.80 2.22
N HIS A 68 4.39 -13.56 2.01
CA HIS A 68 3.04 -13.20 1.57
C HIS A 68 3.09 -12.01 0.61
N ARG A 69 2.06 -11.85 -0.22
CA ARG A 69 1.92 -10.74 -1.19
C ARG A 69 0.94 -9.66 -0.76
N GLY A 70 0.53 -9.69 0.51
CA GLY A 70 -0.31 -8.67 1.10
C GLY A 70 -1.48 -9.27 1.85
N PHE A 71 -2.42 -8.42 2.22
CA PHE A 71 -3.58 -8.82 2.99
C PHE A 71 -4.79 -7.88 2.77
N MET A 72 -5.97 -8.34 3.20
CA MET A 72 -7.22 -7.61 3.08
C MET A 72 -7.84 -7.38 4.46
N ILE A 73 -8.29 -6.17 4.73
CA ILE A 73 -8.91 -5.79 6.01
C ILE A 73 -10.32 -5.25 5.79
N ASP A 74 -11.17 -5.32 6.81
CA ASP A 74 -12.43 -4.57 6.84
C ASP A 74 -12.14 -3.17 7.41
N PRO A 75 -12.23 -2.09 6.61
CA PRO A 75 -11.88 -0.76 7.08
C PRO A 75 -12.77 -0.26 8.22
N GLU A 76 -14.03 -0.69 8.29
CA GLU A 76 -14.97 -0.27 9.36
C GLU A 76 -14.69 -0.98 10.69
N LYS A 77 -13.97 -2.11 10.65
CA LYS A 77 -13.48 -2.82 11.84
C LYS A 77 -11.98 -2.58 12.07
N SER A 78 -11.43 -1.55 11.46
CA SER A 78 -10.02 -1.18 11.56
C SER A 78 -9.85 0.17 12.24
N ALA A 79 -8.75 0.34 12.97
CA ALA A 79 -8.36 1.62 13.55
C ALA A 79 -6.89 1.94 13.29
N LEU A 80 -6.59 3.18 12.92
CA LEU A 80 -5.24 3.75 12.87
C LEU A 80 -4.88 4.31 14.25
N VAL A 81 -3.88 3.73 14.90
CA VAL A 81 -3.35 4.14 16.20
C VAL A 81 -2.04 4.90 15.98
N ILE A 82 -2.09 6.21 16.18
CA ILE A 82 -0.95 7.13 16.05
C ILE A 82 -0.37 7.37 17.43
N VAL A 83 0.84 6.85 17.68
CA VAL A 83 1.45 6.80 19.01
C VAL A 83 2.41 7.96 19.25
N ASP A 84 2.17 8.71 20.32
CA ASP A 84 3.08 9.69 20.93
C ASP A 84 3.72 10.71 19.97
N MET A 85 2.99 11.13 18.94
CA MET A 85 3.45 12.19 18.02
C MET A 85 3.28 13.59 18.64
N GLN A 86 3.83 13.74 19.85
CA GLN A 86 3.76 14.93 20.70
C GLN A 86 5.04 15.76 20.58
N ASN A 87 4.94 17.05 20.93
CA ASN A 87 6.06 17.99 20.89
C ASN A 87 7.30 17.48 21.63
N TYR A 88 7.12 16.91 22.83
CA TYR A 88 8.21 16.41 23.65
C TYR A 88 9.10 15.38 22.93
N PHE A 89 8.53 14.58 22.03
CA PHE A 89 9.26 13.52 21.32
C PHE A 89 9.77 13.98 19.96
N ILE A 90 9.03 14.83 19.25
CA ILE A 90 9.28 15.13 17.83
C ILE A 90 9.88 16.52 17.62
N HIS A 91 9.44 17.51 18.39
CA HIS A 91 9.78 18.90 18.13
C HIS A 91 11.27 19.16 18.44
N PRO A 92 12.04 19.77 17.53
CA PRO A 92 13.49 19.98 17.69
C PRO A 92 13.92 20.71 18.97
N MET A 93 13.03 21.53 19.53
CA MET A 93 13.22 22.17 20.84
C MET A 93 13.46 21.18 21.98
N TYR A 94 12.83 19.99 21.93
CA TYR A 94 12.94 18.97 22.99
C TYR A 94 13.91 17.86 22.62
N ARG A 95 13.92 17.43 21.35
CA ARG A 95 14.65 16.24 20.89
C ARG A 95 15.10 16.39 19.45
N ASP A 96 16.32 15.92 19.18
CA ASP A 96 16.77 15.71 17.81
C ASP A 96 16.31 14.34 17.27
N HIS A 97 14.99 14.14 17.21
CA HIS A 97 14.42 12.89 16.72
C HIS A 97 14.25 12.89 15.19
N VAL A 98 15.36 12.67 14.46
CA VAL A 98 15.38 12.69 12.99
C VAL A 98 14.39 11.70 12.37
N ALA A 99 14.42 10.43 12.79
CA ALA A 99 13.52 9.39 12.25
C ALA A 99 12.03 9.68 12.52
N GLY A 100 11.69 10.14 13.73
CA GLY A 100 10.33 10.50 14.10
C GLY A 100 9.78 11.68 13.28
N ARG A 101 10.62 12.67 12.96
CA ARG A 101 10.25 13.75 12.02
C ARG A 101 10.07 13.25 10.60
N ALA A 102 10.90 12.30 10.14
CA ALA A 102 10.77 11.70 8.80
C ALA A 102 9.43 10.94 8.64
N ALA A 103 8.92 10.33 9.72
CA ALA A 103 7.63 9.64 9.72
C ALA A 103 6.40 10.56 9.60
N VAL A 104 6.52 11.87 9.84
CA VAL A 104 5.37 12.78 9.88
C VAL A 104 4.62 12.84 8.53
N GLU A 105 5.34 13.04 7.43
CA GLU A 105 4.73 13.18 6.11
C GLU A 105 4.05 11.86 5.64
N PRO A 106 4.68 10.68 5.76
CA PRO A 106 4.00 9.40 5.57
C PRO A 106 2.72 9.24 6.42
N ILE A 107 2.77 9.57 7.71
CA ILE A 107 1.60 9.50 8.60
C ILE A 107 0.46 10.39 8.08
N LEU A 108 0.76 11.63 7.64
CA LEU A 108 -0.26 12.54 7.10
C LEU A 108 -0.97 11.95 5.88
N LYS A 109 -0.23 11.28 5.00
CA LYS A 109 -0.81 10.57 3.86
C LYS A 109 -1.71 9.42 4.33
N VAL A 110 -1.25 8.63 5.31
CA VAL A 110 -2.01 7.47 5.83
C VAL A 110 -3.30 7.93 6.50
N ILE A 111 -3.28 9.01 7.27
CA ILE A 111 -4.47 9.65 7.85
C ILE A 111 -5.47 9.98 6.74
N LYS A 112 -5.02 10.64 5.67
CA LYS A 112 -5.89 11.03 4.55
C LYS A 112 -6.56 9.82 3.91
N ARG A 113 -5.83 8.72 3.69
CA ARG A 113 -6.42 7.48 3.12
C ARG A 113 -7.37 6.81 4.12
N CYS A 114 -6.98 6.71 5.38
CA CYS A 114 -7.83 6.14 6.43
C CYS A 114 -9.19 6.86 6.51
N ARG A 115 -9.20 8.20 6.43
CA ARG A 115 -10.44 8.99 6.38
C ARG A 115 -11.29 8.70 5.15
N LYS A 116 -10.69 8.67 3.96
CA LYS A 116 -11.38 8.27 2.70
C LYS A 116 -12.02 6.88 2.87
N GLU A 117 -11.31 5.96 3.51
CA GLU A 117 -11.77 4.59 3.72
C GLU A 117 -12.62 4.38 4.98
N ARG A 118 -12.86 5.42 5.79
CA ARG A 118 -13.60 5.33 7.06
C ARG A 118 -12.95 4.39 8.10
N VAL A 119 -11.63 4.29 8.08
CA VAL A 119 -10.85 3.69 9.17
C VAL A 119 -10.82 4.68 10.34
N GLN A 120 -11.12 4.23 11.56
CA GLN A 120 -11.14 5.10 12.73
C GLN A 120 -9.74 5.63 13.05
N ILE A 121 -9.59 6.94 13.20
CA ILE A 121 -8.33 7.56 13.63
C ILE A 121 -8.30 7.64 15.16
N ILE A 122 -7.20 7.21 15.76
CA ILE A 122 -6.95 7.20 17.19
C ILE A 122 -5.58 7.84 17.48
N TRP A 123 -5.59 8.88 18.29
CA TRP A 123 -4.40 9.52 18.86
C TRP A 123 -4.15 8.94 20.25
N LEU A 124 -3.06 8.17 20.38
CA LEU A 124 -2.66 7.54 21.64
C LEU A 124 -1.40 8.23 22.16
N ASN A 125 -1.52 9.01 23.23
CA ASN A 125 -0.47 9.92 23.66
C ASN A 125 -0.16 9.78 25.15
N TRP A 126 1.06 10.11 25.57
CA TRP A 126 1.35 10.30 26.99
C TRP A 126 0.51 11.44 27.56
N GLY A 127 -0.24 11.16 28.61
CA GLY A 127 -1.08 12.13 29.31
C GLY A 127 -1.07 11.86 30.80
N ILE A 128 0.02 12.26 31.47
CA ILE A 128 0.22 11.96 32.88
C ILE A 128 -0.63 12.88 33.75
N THR A 129 -1.11 12.32 34.86
CA THR A 129 -1.83 13.01 35.93
C THR A 129 -1.10 12.74 37.25
N GLU A 130 -1.45 13.47 38.31
CA GLU A 130 -0.84 13.21 39.63
C GLU A 130 -1.09 11.78 40.09
N LYS A 131 -2.31 11.29 39.85
CA LYS A 131 -2.70 9.94 40.23
C LYS A 131 -1.88 8.88 39.49
N SER A 132 -1.65 9.06 38.19
CA SER A 132 -0.84 8.09 37.44
C SER A 132 0.64 8.19 37.80
N LEU A 133 1.16 9.40 38.03
CA LEU A 133 2.56 9.62 38.43
C LEU A 133 2.91 8.88 39.73
N LEU A 134 2.03 8.93 40.73
CA LEU A 134 2.20 8.23 42.01
C LEU A 134 2.21 6.69 41.88
N ARG A 135 1.68 6.15 40.77
CA ARG A 135 1.57 4.70 40.53
C ARG A 135 2.59 4.20 39.52
N GLN A 136 3.54 5.04 39.09
CA GLN A 136 4.51 4.67 38.08
C GLN A 136 5.47 3.60 38.60
N PRO A 137 5.69 2.50 37.85
CA PRO A 137 6.69 1.51 38.19
C PRO A 137 8.09 2.14 38.19
N PRO A 138 8.99 1.70 39.10
CA PRO A 138 10.37 2.22 39.15
C PRO A 138 11.12 2.08 37.83
N ALA A 139 10.86 1.03 37.04
CA ALA A 139 11.50 0.84 35.74
C ALA A 139 11.13 1.92 34.72
N VAL A 140 9.86 2.36 34.72
CA VAL A 140 9.38 3.46 33.87
C VAL A 140 10.02 4.77 34.33
N GLN A 141 9.98 5.07 35.63
CA GLN A 141 10.61 6.27 36.19
C GLN A 141 12.11 6.32 35.91
N ARG A 142 12.81 5.18 35.98
CA ARG A 142 14.24 5.07 35.66
C ARG A 142 14.52 5.47 34.21
N GLY A 143 13.71 5.00 33.26
CA GLY A 143 13.85 5.36 31.85
C GLY A 143 13.78 6.87 31.63
N PHE A 144 12.89 7.54 32.37
CA PHE A 144 12.71 9.00 32.30
C PHE A 144 13.60 9.82 33.24
N SER A 145 14.52 9.20 33.99
CA SER A 145 15.36 9.90 34.96
C SER A 145 16.42 10.79 34.30
N LYS A 146 16.67 11.98 34.86
CA LYS A 146 17.72 12.90 34.41
C LYS A 146 19.13 12.39 34.71
N SER A 147 19.30 11.67 35.81
CA SER A 147 20.60 11.18 36.27
C SER A 147 20.90 9.74 35.86
N LEU A 148 19.88 8.94 35.57
CA LEU A 148 20.00 7.50 35.32
C LEU A 148 19.38 7.05 33.99
N GLY A 149 18.70 7.95 33.28
CA GLY A 149 17.96 7.65 32.07
C GLY A 149 18.20 8.72 31.00
N TRP A 150 17.29 8.77 30.03
CA TRP A 150 17.46 9.57 28.81
C TRP A 150 16.68 10.90 28.84
N HIS A 151 15.99 11.24 29.95
CA HIS A 151 14.99 12.31 29.99
C HIS A 151 15.07 13.19 31.25
N ILE A 152 14.39 14.33 31.25
CA ILE A 152 14.46 15.37 32.30
C ILE A 152 13.78 14.96 33.63
N GLY A 153 13.03 13.85 33.64
CA GLY A 153 12.18 13.40 34.75
C GLY A 153 10.72 13.39 34.32
N LEU A 154 10.04 12.25 34.50
CA LEU A 154 8.61 12.15 34.20
C LEU A 154 7.80 13.02 35.16
N GLY A 155 6.97 13.93 34.64
CA GLY A 155 6.22 14.89 35.46
C GLY A 155 7.04 16.00 36.12
N ALA A 156 8.35 16.10 35.85
CA ALA A 156 9.19 17.20 36.34
C ALA A 156 8.90 18.50 35.57
N GLU A 157 9.09 19.65 36.21
CA GLU A 157 8.93 20.96 35.57
C GLU A 157 10.01 21.16 34.50
N LEU A 158 9.59 21.45 33.26
CA LEU A 158 10.50 21.78 32.17
C LEU A 158 10.86 23.27 32.20
N PRO A 159 12.03 23.67 31.65
CA PRO A 159 12.45 25.06 31.62
C PRO A 159 11.47 25.97 30.86
N ASP A 160 11.63 27.28 31.05
CA ASP A 160 11.02 28.33 30.21
C ASP A 160 9.48 28.24 30.08
N GLY A 161 8.79 27.79 31.14
CA GLY A 161 7.34 27.75 31.18
C GLY A 161 6.70 26.66 30.30
N GLN A 162 7.48 25.66 29.87
CA GLN A 162 7.01 24.56 29.02
C GLN A 162 6.12 23.54 29.75
N GLY A 163 5.90 23.75 31.05
CA GLY A 163 5.08 22.93 31.92
C GLY A 163 5.75 21.62 32.33
N ARG A 164 5.01 20.78 33.04
CA ARG A 164 5.50 19.48 33.49
C ARG A 164 5.63 18.49 32.34
N CYS A 165 6.74 17.75 32.34
CA CYS A 165 7.08 16.75 31.35
C CYS A 165 5.97 15.70 31.17
N LEU A 166 5.39 15.64 29.96
CA LEU A 166 4.34 14.73 29.53
C LEU A 166 3.05 14.78 30.38
N PHE A 167 2.84 15.89 31.09
CA PHE A 167 1.66 16.09 31.91
C PHE A 167 0.50 16.56 31.03
N LYS A 168 -0.70 16.01 31.27
CA LYS A 168 -1.87 16.31 30.46
C LYS A 168 -2.15 17.83 30.43
N GLY A 169 -2.35 18.36 29.23
CA GLY A 169 -2.66 19.78 29.00
C GLY A 169 -1.43 20.71 28.98
N THR A 170 -0.22 20.19 29.06
CA THR A 170 1.00 21.00 28.96
C THR A 170 1.47 21.13 27.50
N PRO A 171 2.13 22.25 27.11
CA PRO A 171 2.60 22.47 25.74
C PRO A 171 3.49 21.34 25.18
N ASN A 172 4.36 20.78 26.01
CA ASN A 172 5.24 19.67 25.61
C ASN A 172 4.46 18.37 25.33
N ALA A 173 3.29 18.18 25.96
CA ALA A 173 2.41 17.03 25.76
C ALA A 173 1.39 17.25 24.63
N GLU A 174 1.35 18.40 23.97
CA GLU A 174 0.49 18.59 22.80
C GLU A 174 1.03 17.85 21.58
N LEU A 175 0.15 17.54 20.63
CA LEU A 175 0.53 17.02 19.32
C LEU A 175 1.51 17.96 18.59
N TYR A 176 2.45 17.36 17.86
CA TYR A 176 3.37 18.09 17.00
C TYR A 176 2.60 18.88 15.91
N PRO A 177 2.94 20.16 15.61
CA PRO A 177 2.03 21.06 14.90
C PRO A 177 1.50 20.58 13.55
N PRO A 178 2.31 19.96 12.66
CA PRO A 178 1.80 19.41 11.39
C PRO A 178 0.69 18.36 11.58
N LEU A 179 0.78 17.54 12.63
CA LEU A 179 -0.22 16.52 12.94
C LEU A 179 -1.42 17.11 13.67
N LYS A 180 -1.19 18.09 14.56
CA LYS A 180 -2.26 18.86 15.21
C LYS A 180 -3.15 19.56 14.18
N ALA A 181 -2.57 20.06 13.08
CA ALA A 181 -3.27 20.79 12.04
C ALA A 181 -4.26 19.94 11.23
N VAL A 182 -4.12 18.60 11.23
CA VAL A 182 -5.01 17.71 10.49
C VAL A 182 -6.06 17.04 11.37
N VAL A 183 -6.07 17.26 12.69
CA VAL A 183 -7.06 16.64 13.60
C VAL A 183 -8.49 17.01 13.18
N GLU A 184 -9.37 16.02 13.15
CA GLU A 184 -10.80 16.19 12.85
C GLU A 184 -11.67 15.85 14.08
N PRO A 185 -12.91 16.40 14.18
CA PRO A 185 -13.79 16.16 15.33
C PRO A 185 -14.14 14.69 15.62
N ASN A 186 -14.05 13.82 14.60
CA ASN A 186 -14.35 12.39 14.73
C ASN A 186 -13.12 11.56 15.11
N ASP A 187 -11.93 12.17 15.22
CA ASP A 187 -10.75 11.49 15.72
C ASP A 187 -10.89 11.24 17.23
N LEU A 188 -10.39 10.10 17.70
CA LEU A 188 -10.45 9.74 19.13
C LEU A 188 -9.10 10.00 19.81
N PHE A 189 -9.15 10.44 21.06
CA PHE A 189 -7.96 10.74 21.86
C PHE A 189 -7.96 9.89 23.12
N PHE A 190 -6.86 9.16 23.33
CA PHE A 190 -6.63 8.40 24.55
C PHE A 190 -5.29 8.78 25.16
N ASP A 191 -5.32 9.10 26.45
CA ASP A 191 -4.13 9.30 27.25
C ASP A 191 -3.64 7.96 27.78
N LYS A 192 -2.35 7.68 27.66
CA LYS A 192 -1.67 6.59 28.34
C LYS A 192 -0.69 7.12 29.38
N ASP A 193 -0.43 6.31 30.38
CA ASP A 193 0.52 6.59 31.45
C ASP A 193 1.61 5.51 31.56
N ARG A 194 1.70 4.63 30.56
CA ARG A 194 2.75 3.61 30.39
C ARG A 194 3.25 3.64 28.94
N MET A 195 4.25 2.80 28.65
CA MET A 195 4.76 2.63 27.29
C MET A 195 3.65 2.20 26.34
N SER A 196 2.98 1.09 26.66
CA SER A 196 1.82 0.61 25.93
C SER A 196 0.55 1.36 26.34
N GLY A 197 -0.34 1.63 25.39
CA GLY A 197 -1.71 2.11 25.66
C GLY A 197 -2.71 0.98 26.00
N LEU A 198 -2.26 -0.27 25.98
CA LEU A 198 -3.08 -1.48 26.15
C LEU A 198 -2.61 -2.36 27.32
N TRP A 199 -1.71 -1.83 28.16
CA TRP A 199 -1.09 -2.56 29.28
C TRP A 199 -2.08 -3.11 30.32
N SER A 200 -3.33 -2.63 30.31
CA SER A 200 -4.41 -3.14 31.14
C SER A 200 -5.72 -3.18 30.36
N THR A 201 -6.55 -4.18 30.63
CA THR A 201 -7.94 -4.23 30.14
C THR A 201 -8.81 -3.08 30.65
N ASN A 202 -8.34 -2.37 31.69
CA ASN A 202 -9.00 -1.19 32.23
C ASN A 202 -8.71 0.09 31.44
N GLU A 203 -7.71 0.09 30.55
CA GLU A 203 -7.33 1.26 29.78
C GLU A 203 -8.48 1.72 28.87
N PRO A 204 -8.73 3.03 28.75
CA PRO A 204 -9.80 3.56 27.90
C PRO A 204 -9.74 3.07 26.46
N LEU A 205 -8.54 3.02 25.86
CA LEU A 205 -8.34 2.50 24.51
C LEU A 205 -8.76 1.02 24.43
N HIS A 206 -8.31 0.20 25.38
CA HIS A 206 -8.64 -1.23 25.39
C HIS A 206 -10.16 -1.44 25.46
N LYS A 207 -10.86 -0.71 26.33
CA LYS A 207 -12.33 -0.78 26.44
C LYS A 207 -13.01 -0.39 25.14
N TYR A 208 -12.63 0.75 24.58
CA TYR A 208 -13.17 1.23 23.31
C TYR A 208 -13.02 0.18 22.20
N LEU A 209 -11.82 -0.36 21.99
CA LEU A 209 -11.54 -1.32 20.92
C LEU A 209 -12.36 -2.61 21.05
N ARG A 210 -12.67 -3.04 22.29
CA ARG A 210 -13.55 -4.20 22.54
C ARG A 210 -15.00 -3.87 22.26
N GLU A 211 -15.47 -2.72 22.73
CA GLU A 211 -16.86 -2.26 22.56
C GLU A 211 -17.18 -1.97 21.09
N SER A 212 -16.27 -1.35 20.36
CA SER A 212 -16.37 -1.08 18.91
C SER A 212 -16.21 -2.34 18.05
N ARG A 213 -15.81 -3.47 18.67
CA ARG A 213 -15.50 -4.73 17.98
C ARG A 213 -14.43 -4.57 16.89
N THR A 214 -13.48 -3.66 17.12
CA THR A 214 -12.32 -3.48 16.24
C THR A 214 -11.54 -4.79 16.15
N LYS A 215 -11.13 -5.17 14.94
CA LYS A 215 -10.40 -6.40 14.64
C LYS A 215 -8.95 -6.14 14.26
N THR A 216 -8.71 -5.10 13.47
CA THR A 216 -7.38 -4.79 12.95
C THR A 216 -6.90 -3.43 13.44
N LEU A 217 -5.64 -3.36 13.86
CA LEU A 217 -4.99 -2.15 14.34
C LEU A 217 -3.81 -1.82 13.43
N LEU A 218 -3.82 -0.61 12.88
CA LEU A 218 -2.77 -0.04 12.06
C LEU A 218 -1.91 0.88 12.94
N PHE A 219 -0.63 0.62 13.08
CA PHE A 219 0.25 1.33 14.02
C PHE A 219 1.24 2.26 13.32
N THR A 220 1.33 3.48 13.82
CA THR A 220 2.29 4.50 13.43
C THR A 220 2.79 5.27 14.66
N GLY A 221 3.81 6.12 14.47
CA GLY A 221 4.30 7.04 15.50
C GLY A 221 5.63 6.63 16.14
N VAL A 222 5.87 7.06 17.37
CA VAL A 222 7.18 6.92 18.04
C VAL A 222 7.06 6.44 19.49
N ASN A 223 8.09 5.87 20.09
CA ASN A 223 9.27 5.29 19.42
C ASN A 223 8.95 3.86 18.96
N THR A 224 9.48 3.46 17.80
CA THR A 224 9.24 2.14 17.19
C THR A 224 9.43 0.99 18.17
N ASP A 225 10.57 0.92 18.87
CA ASP A 225 10.97 -0.14 19.81
C ASP A 225 10.41 0.00 21.23
N GLN A 226 9.69 1.09 21.53
CA GLN A 226 9.18 1.34 22.88
C GLN A 226 7.66 1.43 22.90
N CYS A 227 7.09 2.62 22.71
CA CYS A 227 5.65 2.83 22.88
C CYS A 227 4.85 2.17 21.75
N VAL A 228 5.36 2.20 20.52
CA VAL A 228 4.74 1.51 19.38
C VAL A 228 4.81 0.00 19.57
N PHE A 229 6.01 -0.58 19.70
CA PHE A 229 6.17 -2.03 19.87
C PHE A 229 5.51 -2.56 21.15
N GLY A 230 5.58 -1.83 22.26
CA GLY A 230 4.89 -2.19 23.50
C GLY A 230 3.37 -2.28 23.31
N THR A 231 2.78 -1.31 22.59
CA THR A 231 1.34 -1.35 22.28
C THR A 231 1.01 -2.48 21.31
N ILE A 232 1.85 -2.72 20.29
CA ILE A 232 1.69 -3.86 19.36
C ILE A 232 1.75 -5.19 20.11
N SER A 233 2.68 -5.33 21.06
CA SER A 233 2.85 -6.54 21.85
C SER A 233 1.61 -6.85 22.68
N ASP A 234 1.08 -5.87 23.42
CA ASP A 234 -0.15 -6.06 24.18
C ASP A 234 -1.36 -6.30 23.26
N ALA A 235 -1.41 -5.63 22.10
CA ALA A 235 -2.46 -5.84 21.12
C ALA A 235 -2.46 -7.27 20.56
N TYR A 236 -1.29 -7.77 20.18
CA TYR A 236 -1.07 -9.14 19.70
C TYR A 236 -1.51 -10.17 20.74
N HIS A 237 -1.04 -10.05 21.99
CA HIS A 237 -1.43 -10.97 23.06
C HIS A 237 -2.94 -10.92 23.37
N SER A 238 -3.56 -9.78 23.13
CA SER A 238 -5.00 -9.59 23.29
C SER A 238 -5.83 -10.06 22.09
N GLY A 239 -5.18 -10.48 21.00
CA GLY A 239 -5.82 -11.07 19.82
C GLY A 239 -6.33 -10.08 18.77
N TRP A 240 -5.79 -8.86 18.71
CA TRP A 240 -6.00 -7.97 17.56
C TRP A 240 -5.00 -8.28 16.44
N ASP A 241 -5.41 -8.09 15.19
CA ASP A 241 -4.46 -8.17 14.08
C ASP A 241 -3.64 -6.90 14.04
N CYS A 242 -2.31 -7.04 14.08
CA CYS A 242 -1.40 -5.91 14.12
C CYS A 242 -0.79 -5.67 12.74
N VAL A 243 -0.85 -4.43 12.28
CA VAL A 243 -0.17 -3.97 11.07
C VAL A 243 0.69 -2.76 11.45
N LEU A 244 2.01 -2.88 11.29
CA LEU A 244 2.96 -1.81 11.51
C LEU A 244 3.31 -1.13 10.18
N PHE A 245 3.25 0.20 10.14
CA PHE A 245 3.76 0.97 9.01
C PHE A 245 5.21 1.38 9.29
N GLY A 246 6.18 0.68 8.69
CA GLY A 246 7.60 0.83 8.99
C GLY A 246 8.10 2.27 8.78
N ASP A 247 7.80 2.84 7.62
CA ASP A 247 8.14 4.23 7.24
C ASP A 247 7.30 5.31 7.96
N CYS A 248 6.23 4.93 8.64
CA CYS A 248 5.44 5.80 9.51
C CYS A 248 5.84 5.67 10.98
N THR A 249 6.99 5.06 11.28
CA THR A 249 7.54 5.02 12.64
C THR A 249 8.99 5.46 12.66
N GLY A 250 9.48 5.79 13.86
CA GLY A 250 10.89 6.06 14.05
C GLY A 250 11.32 5.85 15.49
N THR A 251 12.60 5.58 15.68
CA THR A 251 13.22 5.55 17.01
C THR A 251 14.56 6.29 17.03
N MET A 252 14.95 6.70 18.23
CA MET A 252 16.30 7.20 18.53
C MET A 252 17.22 6.11 19.10
N THR A 253 16.69 4.92 19.37
CA THR A 253 17.48 3.80 19.89
C THR A 253 18.44 3.32 18.81
N ALA A 254 19.74 3.29 19.13
CA ALA A 254 20.78 2.80 18.23
C ALA A 254 20.79 1.26 18.14
N GLY A 255 21.60 0.71 17.22
CA GLY A 255 21.90 -0.73 17.20
C GLY A 255 20.86 -1.61 16.51
N GLY A 256 20.16 -1.08 15.49
CA GLY A 256 19.22 -1.88 14.70
C GLY A 256 17.85 -2.07 15.34
N ALA A 257 17.45 -1.16 16.24
CA ALA A 257 16.24 -1.32 17.04
C ALA A 257 14.95 -1.32 16.20
N GLN A 258 14.90 -0.52 15.14
CA GLN A 258 13.76 -0.48 14.22
C GLN A 258 13.68 -1.78 13.41
N GLU A 259 14.80 -2.23 12.86
CA GLU A 259 14.91 -3.44 12.06
C GLU A 259 14.52 -4.69 12.87
N LEU A 260 14.90 -4.73 14.15
CA LEU A 260 14.50 -5.82 15.05
C LEU A 260 12.98 -5.84 15.29
N VAL A 261 12.38 -4.68 15.49
CA VAL A 261 10.92 -4.57 15.66
C VAL A 261 10.20 -4.97 14.39
N ASP A 262 10.62 -4.44 13.25
CA ASP A 262 10.05 -4.76 11.94
C ASP A 262 10.12 -6.27 11.69
N TYR A 263 11.29 -6.89 11.95
CA TYR A 263 11.47 -8.33 11.82
C TYR A 263 10.52 -9.12 12.73
N ASN A 264 10.46 -8.78 14.02
CA ASN A 264 9.60 -9.50 14.97
C ASN A 264 8.12 -9.38 14.60
N VAL A 265 7.68 -8.18 14.20
CA VAL A 265 6.30 -7.95 13.81
C VAL A 265 5.97 -8.70 12.53
N SER A 266 6.80 -8.61 11.49
CA SER A 266 6.52 -9.24 10.20
C SER A 266 6.56 -10.77 10.23
N THR A 267 7.32 -11.35 11.16
CA THR A 267 7.50 -12.81 11.22
C THR A 267 6.55 -13.49 12.19
N ASN A 268 6.17 -12.83 13.30
CA ASN A 268 5.48 -13.51 14.40
C ASN A 268 4.21 -12.81 14.90
N MET A 269 4.09 -11.49 14.76
CA MET A 269 3.06 -10.72 15.49
C MET A 269 2.00 -10.09 14.59
N GLY A 270 2.21 -10.09 13.27
CA GLY A 270 1.29 -9.52 12.31
C GLY A 270 2.00 -9.18 11.00
N PHE A 271 1.79 -7.96 10.52
CA PHE A 271 2.27 -7.51 9.22
C PHE A 271 3.07 -6.22 9.33
N VAL A 272 4.08 -6.06 8.48
CA VAL A 272 4.80 -4.79 8.30
C VAL A 272 4.63 -4.35 6.85
N ILE A 273 4.21 -3.11 6.65
CA ILE A 273 4.05 -2.49 5.34
C ILE A 273 4.70 -1.10 5.33
N ASP A 274 4.94 -0.58 4.13
CA ASP A 274 5.26 0.83 3.95
C ASP A 274 4.01 1.60 3.53
N SER A 275 3.96 2.89 3.83
CA SER A 275 2.81 3.74 3.51
C SER A 275 2.43 3.67 2.03
N ASN A 276 3.40 3.55 1.11
CA ASN A 276 3.16 3.41 -0.33
C ASN A 276 2.28 2.21 -0.70
N ALA A 277 2.41 1.07 0.00
CA ALA A 277 1.56 -0.11 -0.20
C ALA A 277 0.08 0.16 0.10
N PHE A 278 -0.19 1.18 0.93
CA PHE A 278 -1.53 1.62 1.32
C PHE A 278 -2.17 2.59 0.30
N PHE A 279 -1.44 3.04 -0.72
CA PHE A 279 -1.90 3.99 -1.73
C PHE A 279 -2.01 3.44 -3.15
N ILE A 280 -1.70 2.16 -3.37
CA ILE A 280 -1.97 1.51 -4.67
C ILE A 280 -3.49 1.49 -4.83
N ASP A 281 -4.01 2.40 -5.65
CA ASP A 281 -5.42 2.43 -5.97
C ASP A 281 -5.70 1.31 -6.95
N ASP A 282 -6.25 0.21 -6.45
CA ASP A 282 -6.99 -0.72 -7.28
C ASP A 282 -8.12 0.06 -7.97
N PHE A 283 -8.18 -0.05 -9.29
CA PHE A 283 -9.39 0.29 -10.03
C PHE A 283 -10.06 -1.02 -10.43
N LEU A 284 -11.39 -1.05 -10.43
CA LEU A 284 -12.13 -2.16 -11.00
C LEU A 284 -12.01 -2.05 -12.52
N PRO A 285 -11.31 -2.96 -13.22
CA PRO A 285 -11.21 -2.88 -14.67
C PRO A 285 -12.59 -3.06 -15.27
N SER A 286 -13.03 -2.07 -16.04
CA SER A 286 -14.27 -2.12 -16.80
C SER A 286 -14.04 -2.51 -18.26
N LEU A 287 -12.78 -2.49 -18.72
CA LEU A 287 -12.36 -2.89 -20.05
C LEU A 287 -11.17 -3.86 -19.97
N SER A 288 -11.00 -4.69 -21.00
CA SER A 288 -9.75 -5.43 -21.21
C SER A 288 -8.89 -4.80 -22.30
N LEU A 289 -7.58 -4.85 -22.08
CA LEU A 289 -6.56 -4.20 -22.91
C LEU A 289 -5.67 -5.25 -23.59
N SER A 290 -5.77 -5.29 -24.92
CA SER A 290 -4.89 -6.08 -25.79
C SER A 290 -3.85 -5.18 -26.44
N VAL A 291 -2.56 -5.50 -26.23
CA VAL A 291 -1.43 -4.77 -26.84
C VAL A 291 -0.59 -5.73 -27.67
N SER A 292 -0.35 -5.42 -28.94
CA SER A 292 0.39 -6.28 -29.86
C SER A 292 1.42 -5.54 -30.71
N TRP A 293 2.54 -6.21 -30.96
CA TRP A 293 3.56 -5.85 -31.94
C TRP A 293 3.53 -6.88 -33.08
N LYS A 294 4.26 -6.60 -34.18
CA LYS A 294 4.28 -7.47 -35.39
C LYS A 294 4.53 -8.97 -35.13
N LYS A 295 5.23 -9.34 -34.04
CA LYS A 295 5.62 -10.73 -33.76
C LYS A 295 5.36 -11.18 -32.32
N ASP A 296 4.88 -10.30 -31.44
CA ASP A 296 4.70 -10.58 -30.01
C ASP A 296 3.53 -9.75 -29.47
N SER A 297 2.94 -10.18 -28.37
CA SER A 297 1.87 -9.45 -27.67
C SER A 297 2.18 -9.32 -26.19
N ALA A 298 1.61 -8.30 -25.55
CA ALA A 298 1.62 -8.19 -24.10
C ALA A 298 0.66 -9.23 -23.50
N GLY A 299 1.23 -10.28 -22.94
CA GLY A 299 0.52 -11.15 -22.00
C GLY A 299 0.87 -10.69 -20.60
N LEU A 300 -0.09 -10.60 -19.69
CA LEU A 300 0.08 -10.01 -18.37
C LEU A 300 1.35 -10.53 -17.66
N GLY A 301 2.40 -9.69 -17.60
CA GLY A 301 3.70 -10.04 -17.01
C GLY A 301 4.64 -10.89 -17.85
N ASN A 302 4.41 -11.07 -19.16
CA ASN A 302 5.35 -11.75 -20.05
C ASN A 302 6.59 -10.90 -20.33
N THR A 303 7.71 -11.54 -20.67
CA THR A 303 8.97 -10.84 -20.96
C THR A 303 9.20 -10.73 -22.47
N ILE A 304 9.32 -9.51 -23.00
CA ILE A 304 9.59 -9.23 -24.42
C ILE A 304 10.95 -8.53 -24.56
N LYS A 305 11.75 -8.96 -25.54
CA LYS A 305 13.08 -8.38 -25.77
C LYS A 305 12.97 -6.95 -26.34
N PRO A 306 13.82 -5.99 -25.91
CA PRO A 306 13.77 -4.60 -26.38
C PRO A 306 13.72 -4.45 -27.92
N LYS A 307 14.47 -5.28 -28.65
CA LYS A 307 14.50 -5.28 -30.13
C LYS A 307 13.14 -5.52 -30.80
N LYS A 308 12.18 -6.10 -30.10
CA LYS A 308 10.84 -6.39 -30.61
C LYS A 308 9.82 -5.29 -30.29
N LEU A 309 10.20 -4.36 -29.42
CA LEU A 309 9.36 -3.29 -28.88
C LEU A 309 9.67 -1.93 -29.54
N GLN A 310 10.49 -1.92 -30.60
CA GLN A 310 10.99 -0.68 -31.22
C GLN A 310 9.93 0.09 -32.00
N SER A 311 8.96 -0.61 -32.57
CA SER A 311 7.80 0.03 -33.20
C SER A 311 6.69 0.23 -32.19
N GLN A 312 5.90 1.30 -32.35
CA GLN A 312 4.67 1.52 -31.60
C GLN A 312 3.74 0.28 -31.71
N PRO A 313 3.14 -0.18 -30.60
CA PRO A 313 2.20 -1.28 -30.62
C PRO A 313 0.84 -0.90 -31.21
N THR A 314 0.10 -1.91 -31.65
CA THR A 314 -1.36 -1.79 -31.85
C THR A 314 -2.07 -2.05 -30.53
N VAL A 315 -3.04 -1.20 -30.21
CA VAL A 315 -3.84 -1.29 -29.00
C VAL A 315 -5.29 -1.56 -29.35
N THR A 316 -5.92 -2.48 -28.62
CA THR A 316 -7.32 -2.84 -28.78
C THR A 316 -7.98 -2.92 -27.42
N LEU A 317 -9.13 -2.25 -27.30
CA LEU A 317 -9.94 -2.23 -26.08
C LEU A 317 -11.21 -3.06 -26.31
N HIS A 318 -11.57 -3.84 -25.29
CA HIS A 318 -12.78 -4.67 -25.28
C HIS A 318 -13.62 -4.34 -24.06
N ASP A 319 -14.94 -4.23 -24.25
CA ASP A 319 -15.91 -4.09 -23.17
C ASP A 319 -16.51 -5.47 -22.86
N GLU A 320 -16.16 -6.02 -21.71
CA GLU A 320 -16.63 -7.35 -21.29
C GLU A 320 -18.04 -7.31 -20.68
N SER A 321 -18.56 -6.11 -20.40
CA SER A 321 -19.89 -5.93 -19.79
C SER A 321 -21.03 -5.84 -20.81
N ASN A 322 -20.70 -5.61 -22.08
CA ASN A 322 -21.67 -5.44 -23.17
C ASN A 322 -21.30 -6.28 -24.41
N PRO A 323 -21.48 -7.61 -24.34
CA PRO A 323 -21.09 -8.55 -25.40
C PRO A 323 -21.90 -8.44 -26.70
N ASP A 324 -23.04 -7.73 -26.69
CA ASP A 324 -23.96 -7.60 -27.84
C ASP A 324 -23.61 -6.44 -28.80
N GLY A 325 -22.41 -5.85 -28.66
CA GLY A 325 -21.78 -5.05 -29.72
C GLY A 325 -22.44 -3.70 -30.03
N CYS A 326 -23.32 -3.19 -29.17
CA CYS A 326 -23.77 -1.82 -29.26
C CYS A 326 -22.95 -0.96 -28.29
N ALA A 327 -21.85 -0.36 -28.76
CA ALA A 327 -21.12 0.63 -27.98
C ALA A 327 -22.11 1.74 -27.57
N THR A 328 -22.59 1.71 -26.33
CA THR A 328 -23.62 2.65 -25.84
C THR A 328 -23.06 4.06 -25.68
N THR A 329 -21.75 4.23 -25.80
CA THR A 329 -21.04 5.48 -25.60
C THR A 329 -20.08 5.77 -26.75
N ASN A 330 -20.20 6.94 -27.40
CA ASN A 330 -19.18 7.52 -28.30
C ASN A 330 -17.98 8.08 -27.50
N MET A 331 -17.62 7.45 -26.38
CA MET A 331 -16.55 7.89 -25.50
C MET A 331 -15.20 7.50 -26.09
N THR A 332 -14.22 8.39 -25.96
CA THR A 332 -12.83 8.09 -26.30
C THR A 332 -12.00 7.89 -25.04
N TYR A 333 -10.98 7.06 -25.17
CA TYR A 333 -10.08 6.65 -24.10
C TYR A 333 -8.66 7.15 -24.36
N VAL A 334 -7.88 7.23 -23.28
CA VAL A 334 -6.47 7.60 -23.31
C VAL A 334 -5.64 6.40 -22.91
N VAL A 335 -4.62 6.06 -23.69
CA VAL A 335 -3.68 4.97 -23.40
C VAL A 335 -2.33 5.56 -23.07
N THR A 336 -1.73 5.10 -21.97
CA THR A 336 -0.39 5.52 -21.56
C THR A 336 0.54 4.34 -21.38
N LEU A 337 1.84 4.54 -21.61
CA LEU A 337 2.91 3.61 -21.24
C LEU A 337 3.84 4.27 -20.22
N THR A 338 4.03 3.63 -19.07
CA THR A 338 4.91 4.11 -17.98
C THR A 338 5.94 3.04 -17.59
N ASP A 339 7.13 3.47 -17.19
CA ASP A 339 8.19 2.61 -16.61
C ASP A 339 8.42 3.01 -15.15
N PRO A 340 7.90 2.23 -14.17
CA PRO A 340 8.07 2.49 -12.75
C PRO A 340 9.43 2.03 -12.20
N ASP A 341 10.26 1.38 -13.02
CA ASP A 341 11.53 0.79 -12.61
C ASP A 341 12.74 1.58 -13.15
N ALA A 342 12.55 2.78 -13.71
CA ALA A 342 13.65 3.57 -14.25
C ALA A 342 14.47 4.28 -13.16
N PRO A 343 15.82 4.35 -13.25
CA PRO A 343 16.70 3.67 -14.20
C PRO A 343 16.97 2.20 -13.87
N SER A 344 16.73 1.78 -12.63
CA SER A 344 16.78 0.38 -12.23
C SER A 344 15.70 0.08 -11.20
N ARG A 345 15.26 -1.17 -11.13
CA ARG A 345 14.25 -1.60 -10.17
C ARG A 345 14.72 -1.46 -8.70
N ASP A 346 16.02 -1.63 -8.46
CA ASP A 346 16.60 -1.55 -7.12
C ASP A 346 16.82 -0.09 -6.67
N ASP A 347 17.00 0.84 -7.61
CA ASP A 347 17.14 2.29 -7.37
C ASP A 347 16.31 3.07 -8.42
N PRO A 348 14.97 3.11 -8.29
CA PRO A 348 14.08 3.66 -9.30
C PRO A 348 13.97 5.20 -9.20
N LYS A 349 15.10 5.90 -9.13
CA LYS A 349 15.17 7.36 -8.97
C LYS A 349 14.62 8.19 -10.14
N TRP A 350 14.33 7.58 -11.29
CA TRP A 350 13.68 8.26 -12.43
C TRP A 350 12.21 7.85 -12.58
N SER A 351 11.75 6.96 -11.69
CA SER A 351 10.37 6.50 -11.66
C SER A 351 9.42 7.65 -11.28
N GLU A 352 8.24 7.78 -11.88
CA GLU A 352 7.82 7.04 -13.07
C GLU A 352 8.31 7.71 -14.36
N MET A 353 8.71 6.93 -15.37
CA MET A 353 9.12 7.48 -16.67
C MET A 353 8.00 7.35 -17.72
N CYS A 354 7.59 8.46 -18.31
CA CYS A 354 6.57 8.51 -19.37
C CYS A 354 7.14 8.06 -20.73
N HIS A 355 6.65 6.94 -21.23
CA HIS A 355 7.06 6.36 -22.50
C HIS A 355 6.12 6.72 -23.66
N TRP A 356 4.82 6.83 -23.43
CA TRP A 356 3.84 7.10 -24.51
C TRP A 356 2.52 7.60 -23.92
N ILE A 357 1.87 8.53 -24.62
CA ILE A 357 0.49 8.97 -24.34
C ILE A 357 -0.24 9.08 -25.68
N ALA A 358 -1.28 8.27 -25.85
CA ALA A 358 -2.14 8.23 -27.02
C ALA A 358 -3.58 8.59 -26.63
N ALA A 359 -4.15 9.59 -27.31
CA ALA A 359 -5.54 9.98 -27.13
C ALA A 359 -6.45 9.36 -28.21
N ASN A 360 -7.76 9.58 -28.06
CA ASN A 360 -8.78 9.25 -29.07
C ASN A 360 -8.87 7.75 -29.41
N VAL A 361 -8.53 6.87 -28.45
CA VAL A 361 -8.68 5.42 -28.62
C VAL A 361 -10.15 5.04 -28.43
N SER A 362 -10.72 4.25 -29.33
CA SER A 362 -12.11 3.80 -29.28
C SER A 362 -12.19 2.29 -29.00
N LEU A 363 -13.37 1.82 -28.56
CA LEU A 363 -13.63 0.39 -28.39
C LEU A 363 -13.61 -0.35 -29.74
N SER A 364 -13.23 -1.62 -29.71
CA SER A 364 -13.31 -2.47 -30.89
C SER A 364 -14.75 -2.95 -31.13
N ASN A 365 -15.26 -2.76 -32.35
CA ASN A 365 -16.58 -3.26 -32.79
C ASN A 365 -16.52 -4.75 -33.19
N ALA A 366 -15.94 -5.61 -32.36
CA ALA A 366 -15.77 -7.02 -32.68
C ALA A 366 -16.77 -7.90 -31.91
N ASN A 367 -17.74 -8.47 -32.62
CA ASN A 367 -18.64 -9.52 -32.15
C ASN A 367 -17.85 -10.82 -31.84
N LEU A 368 -17.17 -10.91 -30.70
CA LEU A 368 -16.44 -12.12 -30.31
C LEU A 368 -16.73 -12.52 -28.86
N TYR A 369 -17.49 -13.60 -28.71
CA TYR A 369 -17.80 -14.27 -27.45
C TYR A 369 -16.65 -15.18 -26.99
N SER A 370 -16.30 -15.16 -25.70
CA SER A 370 -15.63 -16.28 -25.02
C SER A 370 -15.90 -16.26 -23.50
N ILE A 371 -16.41 -17.37 -22.96
CA ILE A 371 -16.63 -17.61 -21.51
C ILE A 371 -15.39 -18.30 -20.88
N LEU A 372 -14.27 -18.32 -21.60
CA LEU A 372 -12.98 -18.85 -21.18
C LEU A 372 -11.89 -17.78 -21.37
N PRO A 373 -10.76 -17.82 -20.62
CA PRO A 373 -9.58 -17.03 -20.95
C PRO A 373 -9.25 -17.31 -22.41
N ILE A 374 -9.29 -16.28 -23.26
CA ILE A 374 -9.04 -16.41 -24.70
C ILE A 374 -7.65 -17.03 -24.85
N PRO A 375 -7.53 -18.28 -25.34
CA PRO A 375 -6.22 -18.84 -25.66
C PRO A 375 -5.64 -17.97 -26.78
N ALA A 376 -4.31 -17.83 -26.82
CA ALA A 376 -3.60 -17.15 -27.90
C ALA A 376 -3.79 -17.87 -29.24
N ILE A 377 -5.00 -17.84 -29.79
CA ILE A 377 -5.32 -18.29 -31.13
C ILE A 377 -5.09 -17.08 -32.02
N ARG A 378 -4.07 -17.19 -32.88
CA ARG A 378 -3.95 -16.32 -34.04
C ARG A 378 -5.19 -16.54 -34.89
N VAL A 379 -6.16 -15.65 -34.78
CA VAL A 379 -7.22 -15.52 -35.77
C VAL A 379 -6.69 -14.55 -36.81
N ASP A 380 -6.20 -15.11 -37.92
CA ASP A 380 -5.94 -14.38 -39.16
C ASP A 380 -7.29 -13.94 -39.75
N GLN A 381 -7.89 -12.89 -39.19
CA GLN A 381 -8.90 -12.07 -39.88
C GLN A 381 -8.62 -10.61 -39.56
N ASP A 382 -7.97 -9.94 -40.51
CA ASP A 382 -7.78 -8.50 -40.55
C ASP A 382 -9.14 -7.78 -40.44
N VAL A 383 -9.48 -7.33 -39.24
CA VAL A 383 -10.35 -6.17 -39.03
C VAL A 383 -9.50 -5.10 -38.37
N SER A 384 -8.65 -4.48 -39.19
CA SER A 384 -7.85 -3.33 -38.78
C SER A 384 -8.73 -2.08 -38.74
N VAL A 385 -9.34 -1.79 -37.60
CA VAL A 385 -9.79 -0.43 -37.30
C VAL A 385 -8.52 0.39 -37.01
N LYS A 386 -7.90 0.93 -38.06
CA LYS A 386 -6.86 1.95 -37.94
C LYS A 386 -7.49 3.25 -37.45
N SER A 387 -7.66 3.40 -36.14
CA SER A 387 -7.71 4.73 -35.53
C SER A 387 -6.29 5.09 -35.11
N SER A 388 -5.63 5.93 -35.90
CA SER A 388 -4.40 6.60 -35.51
C SER A 388 -4.64 7.37 -34.20
N PRO A 389 -3.90 7.11 -33.11
CA PRO A 389 -4.00 7.95 -31.94
C PRO A 389 -3.33 9.29 -32.26
N ASP A 390 -4.01 10.39 -31.92
CA ASP A 390 -3.34 11.67 -31.75
C ASP A 390 -2.40 11.51 -30.54
N ASP A 391 -1.15 11.18 -30.79
CA ASP A 391 -0.13 11.02 -29.75
C ASP A 391 0.10 12.37 -29.07
N VAL A 392 -0.27 12.47 -27.79
CA VAL A 392 0.05 13.62 -26.93
C VAL A 392 1.54 13.60 -26.56
N VAL A 393 2.09 12.39 -26.41
CA VAL A 393 3.52 12.15 -26.22
C VAL A 393 3.92 10.97 -27.09
N GLU A 394 4.86 11.19 -28.00
CA GLU A 394 5.34 10.18 -28.94
C GLU A 394 5.85 8.91 -28.24
N TYR A 395 5.66 7.76 -28.89
CA TYR A 395 6.11 6.48 -28.39
C TYR A 395 7.65 6.40 -28.25
N LYS A 396 8.12 6.29 -27.01
CA LYS A 396 9.51 5.96 -26.67
C LYS A 396 9.60 4.45 -26.37
N PRO A 397 10.38 3.67 -27.12
CA PRO A 397 10.41 2.23 -26.94
C PRO A 397 11.02 1.82 -25.59
N PRO A 398 10.53 0.72 -24.97
CA PRO A 398 11.18 0.07 -23.84
C PRO A 398 12.66 -0.24 -24.09
N GLY A 399 13.51 0.23 -23.18
CA GLY A 399 14.97 0.19 -23.33
C GLY A 399 15.67 0.24 -21.98
N PRO A 400 15.52 -0.79 -21.13
CA PRO A 400 16.16 -0.83 -19.83
C PRO A 400 17.70 -0.78 -19.99
N PRO A 401 18.42 -0.07 -19.09
CA PRO A 401 19.89 0.01 -19.15
C PRO A 401 20.60 -1.34 -18.95
N GLU A 402 21.90 -1.39 -19.24
CA GLU A 402 22.69 -2.59 -18.97
C GLU A 402 22.78 -2.84 -17.45
N LYS A 403 22.71 -4.10 -17.02
CA LYS A 403 22.87 -4.53 -15.62
C LYS A 403 21.83 -4.00 -14.61
N THR A 404 20.64 -3.60 -15.07
CA THR A 404 19.55 -3.11 -14.18
C THR A 404 18.42 -4.12 -13.96
N GLY A 405 18.57 -5.35 -14.46
CA GLY A 405 17.54 -6.39 -14.34
C GLY A 405 16.36 -6.17 -15.29
N LYS A 406 15.20 -6.71 -14.90
CA LYS A 406 13.94 -6.56 -15.64
C LYS A 406 13.23 -5.27 -15.21
N HIS A 407 12.81 -4.48 -16.18
CA HIS A 407 11.92 -3.34 -15.99
C HIS A 407 10.50 -3.71 -16.38
N ARG A 408 9.53 -3.22 -15.61
CA ARG A 408 8.10 -3.24 -15.91
C ARG A 408 7.79 -2.10 -16.87
N TYR A 409 7.00 -2.40 -17.89
CA TYR A 409 6.41 -1.42 -18.78
C TYR A 409 4.91 -1.58 -18.69
N VAL A 410 4.25 -0.62 -18.05
CA VAL A 410 2.85 -0.70 -17.68
C VAL A 410 2.03 0.15 -18.64
N PHE A 411 1.09 -0.50 -19.31
CA PHE A 411 0.05 0.16 -20.09
C PHE A 411 -1.16 0.41 -19.20
N LEU A 412 -1.66 1.64 -19.20
CA LEU A 412 -2.88 2.03 -18.51
C LEU A 412 -3.84 2.66 -19.51
N VAL A 413 -5.13 2.40 -19.32
CA VAL A 413 -6.23 3.01 -20.08
C VAL A 413 -7.04 3.86 -19.15
N PHE A 414 -7.36 5.07 -19.60
CA PHE A 414 -8.14 6.02 -18.85
C PHE A 414 -9.40 6.45 -19.60
N ALA A 415 -10.46 6.67 -18.84
CA ALA A 415 -11.69 7.30 -19.29
C ALA A 415 -11.83 8.70 -18.65
N PRO A 416 -12.47 9.66 -19.32
CA PRO A 416 -12.78 10.94 -18.69
C PRO A 416 -13.76 10.79 -17.52
N ARG A 417 -13.40 11.35 -16.36
CA ARG A 417 -14.14 11.24 -15.10
C ARG A 417 -15.58 11.78 -15.20
N ASN A 418 -15.81 12.75 -16.07
CA ASN A 418 -17.12 13.37 -16.29
C ASN A 418 -17.99 12.62 -17.32
N GLY A 419 -17.51 11.51 -17.91
CA GLY A 419 -18.27 10.76 -18.89
C GLY A 419 -18.40 11.44 -20.26
N THR A 420 -17.61 12.48 -20.55
CA THR A 420 -17.75 13.23 -21.81
C THR A 420 -17.40 12.40 -23.04
N SER A 421 -18.12 12.63 -24.13
CA SER A 421 -17.79 12.13 -25.48
C SER A 421 -17.15 13.21 -26.36
N LEU A 422 -16.89 14.40 -25.82
CA LEU A 422 -16.20 15.47 -26.54
C LEU A 422 -14.68 15.18 -26.58
N PRO A 423 -13.96 15.70 -27.60
CA PRO A 423 -12.52 15.59 -27.66
C PRO A 423 -11.84 16.09 -26.37
N LEU A 424 -10.93 15.27 -25.83
CA LEU A 424 -10.21 15.60 -24.61
C LEU A 424 -9.10 16.61 -24.90
N GLN A 425 -9.06 17.69 -24.12
CA GLN A 425 -7.93 18.63 -24.13
C GLN A 425 -6.92 18.19 -23.08
N LEU A 426 -5.97 17.35 -23.49
CA LEU A 426 -4.95 16.81 -22.61
C LEU A 426 -3.70 17.70 -22.59
N SER A 427 -3.10 17.88 -21.42
CA SER A 427 -1.78 18.47 -21.28
C SER A 427 -0.69 17.41 -21.48
N ALA A 428 0.36 17.73 -22.22
CA ALA A 428 1.56 16.90 -22.22
C ALA A 428 2.36 17.17 -20.93
N PRO A 429 2.97 16.15 -20.31
CA PRO A 429 3.91 16.36 -19.22
C PRO A 429 5.12 17.16 -19.72
N GLU A 430 5.66 18.06 -18.89
CA GLU A 430 6.80 18.92 -19.24
C GLU A 430 8.05 18.10 -19.58
N GLU A 431 8.27 17.02 -18.81
CA GLU A 431 9.34 16.06 -19.03
C GLU A 431 8.84 14.62 -18.91
N ARG A 432 9.58 13.68 -19.51
CA ARG A 432 9.24 12.26 -19.38
C ARG A 432 9.58 11.71 -18.00
N GLN A 433 10.66 12.20 -17.38
CA GLN A 433 11.06 11.79 -16.05
C GLN A 433 10.06 12.33 -15.03
N HIS A 434 9.64 11.47 -14.09
CA HIS A 434 8.61 11.79 -13.09
C HIS A 434 7.31 12.35 -13.68
N TRP A 435 7.02 12.06 -14.95
CA TRP A 435 5.90 12.66 -15.67
C TRP A 435 5.88 14.21 -15.61
N GLY A 436 7.04 14.85 -15.49
CA GLY A 436 7.17 16.31 -15.41
C GLY A 436 6.67 16.92 -14.09
N THR A 437 6.37 16.10 -13.08
CA THR A 437 5.83 16.59 -11.80
C THR A 437 6.88 17.26 -10.89
N GLY A 438 8.18 17.09 -11.21
CA GLY A 438 9.29 17.55 -10.38
C GLY A 438 9.43 16.84 -9.03
N LYS A 439 8.59 15.81 -8.76
CA LYS A 439 8.62 15.01 -7.53
C LYS A 439 9.18 13.64 -7.82
N GLU A 440 10.09 13.18 -6.97
CA GLU A 440 10.55 11.79 -7.02
C GLU A 440 9.35 10.85 -6.87
N ARG A 441 9.19 9.89 -7.79
CA ARG A 441 8.04 8.98 -7.90
C ARG A 441 6.68 9.65 -8.18
N GLY A 442 6.66 10.91 -8.62
CA GLY A 442 5.49 11.45 -9.31
C GLY A 442 5.31 10.75 -10.66
N GLY A 443 4.07 10.53 -11.09
CA GLY A 443 3.83 9.62 -12.20
C GLY A 443 2.54 9.86 -12.97
N VAL A 444 2.15 8.79 -13.67
CA VAL A 444 0.95 8.78 -14.53
C VAL A 444 -0.31 9.16 -13.78
N ARG A 445 -0.35 8.92 -12.47
CA ARG A 445 -1.48 9.20 -11.60
C ARG A 445 -1.76 10.69 -11.45
N GLU A 446 -0.78 11.47 -11.02
CA GLU A 446 -0.94 12.93 -10.86
C GLU A 446 -1.30 13.58 -12.20
N TRP A 447 -0.69 13.09 -13.26
CA TRP A 447 -1.00 13.52 -14.62
C TRP A 447 -2.46 13.20 -14.98
N ALA A 448 -2.93 11.97 -14.76
CA ALA A 448 -4.32 11.58 -15.02
C ALA A 448 -5.31 12.39 -14.19
N ASP A 449 -5.03 12.62 -12.89
CA ASP A 449 -5.86 13.42 -12.01
C ASP A 449 -5.97 14.87 -12.49
N SER A 450 -4.86 15.50 -12.91
CA SER A 450 -4.86 16.86 -13.44
C SER A 450 -5.60 17.01 -14.78
N ASN A 451 -5.68 15.92 -15.55
CA ASN A 451 -6.44 15.84 -16.79
C ASN A 451 -7.87 15.33 -16.60
N GLY A 452 -8.34 15.15 -15.36
CA GLY A 452 -9.71 14.73 -15.06
C GLY A 452 -10.02 13.31 -15.54
N LEU A 453 -9.04 12.42 -15.50
CA LEU A 453 -9.13 11.04 -15.96
C LEU A 453 -9.32 10.04 -14.81
N VAL A 454 -9.82 8.85 -15.12
CA VAL A 454 -9.91 7.69 -14.21
C VAL A 454 -9.47 6.41 -14.91
N PRO A 455 -8.68 5.53 -14.27
CA PRO A 455 -8.19 4.30 -14.88
C PRO A 455 -9.32 3.28 -15.06
N VAL A 456 -9.33 2.57 -16.19
CA VAL A 456 -10.38 1.60 -16.59
C VAL A 456 -9.84 0.28 -17.12
N ALA A 457 -8.57 0.21 -17.52
CA ALA A 457 -7.88 -1.05 -17.85
C ALA A 457 -6.36 -0.92 -17.66
N ALA A 458 -5.67 -2.06 -17.50
CA ALA A 458 -4.22 -2.13 -17.42
C ALA A 458 -3.70 -3.42 -18.05
N ASN A 459 -2.48 -3.38 -18.56
CA ASN A 459 -1.72 -4.55 -18.99
C ASN A 459 -0.22 -4.20 -18.84
N PHE A 460 0.66 -5.18 -18.68
CA PHE A 460 2.08 -4.88 -18.53
C PHE A 460 2.97 -6.00 -19.05
N ILE A 461 4.18 -5.62 -19.43
CA ILE A 461 5.24 -6.53 -19.85
C ILE A 461 6.50 -6.27 -19.04
N TYR A 462 7.40 -7.26 -19.00
CA TYR A 462 8.78 -7.04 -18.63
C TYR A 462 9.67 -6.91 -19.86
N SER A 463 10.70 -6.08 -19.77
CA SER A 463 11.79 -6.05 -20.74
C SER A 463 13.13 -5.98 -20.00
N GLN A 464 14.17 -6.52 -20.61
CA GLN A 464 15.50 -6.63 -20.00
C GLN A 464 16.58 -6.45 -21.07
N HIS A 465 17.65 -5.74 -20.70
CA HIS A 465 18.80 -5.57 -21.58
C HIS A 465 19.52 -6.90 -21.82
N LYS A 466 20.09 -7.11 -23.02
CA LYS A 466 20.76 -8.38 -23.34
C LYS A 466 21.99 -8.64 -22.46
N LYS A 467 22.70 -7.57 -22.09
CA LYS A 467 23.84 -7.61 -21.15
C LYS A 467 23.32 -7.32 -19.75
N GLN A 468 23.54 -8.27 -18.85
CA GLN A 468 23.21 -8.19 -17.42
C GLN A 468 24.48 -8.15 -16.59
#